data_AF-A0A842QK81-F1
#
_entry.id   AF-A0A842QK81-F1
#
_cell.length_a   1.000
_cell.length_b   1.000
_cell.length_c   1.000
_cell.angle_alpha   90.00
_cell.angle_beta   90.00
_cell.angle_gamma   90.00
#
_symmetry.space_group_name_H-M   'P 1'
#
loop_
_entity.id
_entity.type
_entity.pdbx_description
1 polymer ?
#
loop_
_entity_poly.entity_id
_entity_poly.type
_entity_poly.pdbx_seq_one_letter_code
_entity_poly.pdbx_strand_id
1 'polypeptide(L)' 'MPEDLHNKMKRHTEIRWSDVVRKTISQKIEDLDMLDKLTKKSRLTQKDVNEIAQRIDSSVAKKLGFK' A
#
# COMPACT_ATOMS: atom_id res chain seq x y z
N MET A 1 -18.15 1.49 -12.65
CA MET A 1 -17.00 2.31 -13.08
C MET A 1 -17.51 3.58 -13.71
N PRO A 2 -16.78 4.70 -13.61
CA PRO A 2 -17.03 5.87 -14.44
C PRO A 2 -17.10 5.47 -15.92
N GLU A 3 -18.11 5.95 -16.66
CA GLU A 3 -18.30 5.56 -18.08
C GLU A 3 -17.12 5.97 -18.95
N ASP A 4 -16.49 7.10 -18.66
CA ASP A 4 -15.34 7.63 -19.38
C ASP A 4 -14.13 6.68 -19.31
N LEU A 5 -13.90 6.06 -18.15
CA LEU A 5 -12.84 5.07 -17.96
C LEU A 5 -13.17 3.77 -18.70
N HIS A 6 -14.42 3.30 -18.63
CA HIS A 6 -14.86 2.10 -19.35
C HIS A 6 -14.68 2.26 -20.87
N ASN A 7 -15.06 3.43 -21.39
CA ASN A 7 -14.91 3.74 -22.80
C ASN A 7 -13.45 3.85 -23.22
N LYS A 8 -12.56 4.36 -22.35
CA LYS A 8 -11.10 4.32 -22.58
C LYS A 8 -10.57 2.89 -22.64
N MET A 9 -10.95 2.04 -21.68
CA MET A 9 -10.52 0.63 -21.64
C MET A 9 -10.99 -0.14 -22.88
N LYS A 10 -12.23 0.06 -23.32
CA LYS A 10 -12.77 -0.57 -24.53
C LYS A 10 -12.01 -0.24 -25.81
N ARG A 11 -11.35 0.92 -25.89
CA ARG A 11 -10.51 1.28 -27.05
C ARG A 11 -9.19 0.50 -27.10
N HIS A 12 -8.77 -0.05 -25.97
CA HIS A 12 -7.54 -0.82 -25.81
C HIS A 12 -7.88 -2.30 -25.64
N THR A 13 -8.35 -2.93 -26.72
CA THR A 13 -8.76 -4.34 -26.74
C THR A 13 -7.59 -5.32 -26.64
N GLU A 14 -6.37 -4.85 -26.93
CA GLU A 14 -5.12 -5.58 -26.76
C GLU A 14 -4.81 -5.91 -25.29
N ILE A 15 -5.45 -5.20 -24.35
CA ILE A 15 -5.26 -5.38 -22.91
C ILE A 15 -6.36 -6.29 -22.35
N ARG A 16 -5.95 -7.36 -21.67
CA ARG A 16 -6.86 -8.20 -20.87
C ARG A 16 -7.21 -7.52 -19.54
N TRP A 17 -8.12 -6.56 -19.60
CA TRP A 17 -8.50 -5.72 -18.45
C TRP A 17 -8.98 -6.51 -17.22
N SER A 18 -9.62 -7.67 -17.41
CA SER A 18 -10.00 -8.58 -16.32
C SER A 18 -8.80 -9.01 -15.47
N ASP A 19 -7.66 -9.25 -16.11
CA ASP A 19 -6.46 -9.77 -15.46
C ASP A 19 -5.72 -8.64 -14.74
N VAL A 20 -5.70 -7.45 -15.32
CA VAL A 20 -5.18 -6.23 -14.70
C VAL A 20 -5.95 -5.95 -13.40
N VAL A 21 -7.28 -5.91 -13.48
CA VAL A 21 -8.15 -5.67 -12.32
C VAL A 21 -7.95 -6.75 -11.27
N ARG A 22 -7.93 -8.03 -11.66
CA ARG A 22 -7.70 -9.15 -10.74
C ARG A 22 -6.39 -8.97 -9.98
N LYS A 23 -5.28 -8.69 -10.70
CA LYS A 23 -3.97 -8.53 -10.09
C LYS A 23 -3.94 -7.35 -9.11
N THR A 24 -4.49 -6.21 -9.49
CA THR A 24 -4.53 -5.01 -8.63
C THR A 24 -5.34 -5.25 -7.37
N ILE A 25 -6.51 -5.89 -7.48
CA ILE A 25 -7.35 -6.21 -6.34
C ILE A 25 -6.67 -7.24 -5.43
N SER A 26 -6.11 -8.31 -5.99
CA SER A 26 -5.38 -9.33 -5.23
C SER A 26 -4.23 -8.72 -4.42
N GLN A 27 -3.41 -7.86 -5.04
CA GLN A 27 -2.34 -7.18 -4.33
C GLN A 27 -2.87 -6.31 -3.19
N LYS A 28 -3.95 -5.56 -3.43
CA LYS A 28 -4.53 -4.69 -2.40
C LYS A 28 -5.07 -5.48 -1.21
N ILE A 29 -5.65 -6.67 -1.46
CA ILE A 29 -6.12 -7.57 -0.41
C ILE A 29 -4.94 -8.12 0.39
N GLU A 30 -3.86 -8.55 -0.27
CA GLU A 30 -2.65 -9.02 0.42
C GLU A 30 -2.03 -7.95 1.32
N ASP A 31 -1.97 -6.70 0.83
CA ASP A 31 -1.50 -5.56 1.62
C ASP A 31 -2.39 -5.32 2.85
N LEU A 32 -3.72 -5.39 2.68
CA LEU A 32 -4.68 -5.24 3.78
C LEU A 32 -4.58 -6.39 4.79
N ASP A 33 -4.44 -7.63 4.33
CA ASP A 33 -4.24 -8.80 5.19
C ASP A 33 -2.92 -8.70 5.96
N MET A 34 -1.87 -8.15 5.35
CA MET A 34 -0.60 -7.87 6.03
C MET A 34 -0.80 -6.83 7.13
N LEU A 35 -1.47 -5.71 6.82
CA LEU A 35 -1.78 -4.67 7.79
C LEU A 35 -2.64 -5.22 8.94
N ASP A 36 -3.65 -6.02 8.65
CA ASP A 36 -4.50 -6.66 9.64
C ASP A 36 -3.70 -7.63 10.52
N LYS A 37 -2.75 -8.39 9.95
CA LYS A 37 -1.84 -9.25 10.74
C LYS A 37 -0.90 -8.46 11.63
N LEU A 38 -0.36 -7.35 11.14
CA LEU A 38 0.54 -6.46 11.89
C LEU A 38 -0.22 -5.75 13.03
N THR A 39 -1.47 -5.38 12.81
CA THR A 39 -2.30 -4.65 13.77
C THR A 39 -3.10 -5.57 14.71
N LYS A 40 -3.36 -6.84 14.34
CA LYS A 40 -4.19 -7.80 15.10
C LYS A 40 -3.79 -7.99 16.57
N LYS A 41 -2.52 -7.75 16.90
CA LYS A 41 -1.98 -7.90 18.26
C LYS A 41 -1.54 -6.58 18.90
N SER A 42 -1.66 -5.47 18.18
CA SER A 42 -1.22 -4.16 18.63
C SER A 42 -2.44 -3.27 18.81
N ARG A 43 -2.75 -2.89 20.05
CA ARG A 43 -3.55 -1.69 20.28
C ARG A 43 -2.61 -0.52 20.00
N LEU A 44 -2.39 -0.21 18.71
CA LEU A 44 -1.43 0.78 18.25
C LEU A 44 -1.86 2.15 18.79
N THR A 45 -1.12 2.68 19.74
CA THR A 45 -1.37 4.00 20.32
C THR A 45 -0.60 5.07 19.53
N GLN A 46 -1.00 6.33 19.67
CA GLN A 46 -0.25 7.45 19.09
C GLN A 46 1.22 7.46 19.55
N LYS A 47 1.49 6.97 20.76
CA LYS A 47 2.85 6.81 21.30
C LYS A 47 3.66 5.80 20.50
N ASP A 48 3.07 4.67 20.12
CA ASP A 48 3.74 3.62 19.34
C ASP A 48 4.06 4.10 17.93
N VAL A 49 3.15 4.86 17.31
CA VAL A 49 3.39 5.51 16.01
C VAL A 49 4.57 6.48 16.08
N ASN A 50 4.61 7.32 17.12
CA ASN A 50 5.69 8.29 17.31
C ASN A 50 7.04 7.60 17.56
N GLU A 51 7.06 6.49 18.31
CA GLU A 51 8.28 5.72 18.56
C GLU A 51 8.79 5.04 17.28
N ILE A 52 7.89 4.51 16.45
CA ILE A 52 8.25 3.94 15.14
C ILE A 52 8.81 5.03 14.22
N ALA A 53 8.17 6.20 14.15
CA ALA A 53 8.65 7.33 13.34
C ALA A 53 10.07 7.75 13.75
N GLN A 54 10.33 7.93 15.06
CA GLN A 54 11.67 8.27 15.56
C GLN A 54 12.72 7.20 15.23
N ARG A 55 12.36 5.90 15.29
CA ARG A 55 13.26 4.80 14.92
C ARG A 55 13.58 4.80 13.43
N ILE A 56 12.61 5.11 12.57
CA ILE A 56 12.82 5.26 11.13
C ILE A 56 13.73 6.46 10.87
N ASP A 57 13.42 7.64 11.43
CA ASP A 57 14.19 8.87 11.22
C ASP A 57 15.64 8.73 11.69
N SER A 58 15.87 8.15 12.86
CA SER A 58 17.23 7.89 13.37
C SER A 58 17.99 6.88 12.51
N SER A 59 17.31 5.85 12.01
CA SER A 59 17.92 4.85 11.11
C SER A 59 18.27 5.47 9.75
N VAL A 60 17.40 6.31 9.20
CA VAL A 60 17.62 7.05 7.95
C VAL A 60 18.74 8.07 8.13
N ALA A 61 18.72 8.87 9.19
CA ALA A 61 19.77 9.84 9.51
C ALA A 61 21.15 9.18 9.66
N LYS A 62 21.22 8.05 10.38
CA LYS A 62 22.46 7.27 10.54
C LYS A 62 22.96 6.71 9.21
N LYS A 63 22.05 6.31 8.31
CA LYS A 63 22.40 5.78 6.99
C LYS A 63 22.81 6.87 6.00
N LEU A 64 22.27 8.08 6.15
CA LEU A 64 22.56 9.25 5.32
C LEU A 64 23.67 10.15 5.89
N GLY A 65 24.20 9.85 7.07
CA GLY A 65 25.34 10.55 7.68
C GLY A 65 24.99 11.89 8.35
N PHE A 66 23.71 12.17 8.60
CA PHE A 66 23.31 13.30 9.43
C PHE A 66 23.58 12.93 10.89
N LYS A 67 24.58 13.59 11.51
CA LYS A 67 25.09 13.31 12.85
C LYS A 67 24.61 14.36 13.84
#